data_AF-A0A8T5UDI2-F1
#
_entry.id   AF-A0A8T5UDI2-F1
#
_cell.length_a   1.000
_cell.length_b   1.000
_cell.length_c   1.000
_cell.angle_alpha   90.00
_cell.angle_beta   90.00
_cell.angle_gamma   90.00
#
_symmetry.space_group_name_H-M   'P 1'
#
loop_
_entity.id
_entity.type
_entity.pdbx_description
1 polymer ?
#
loop_
_entity_poly.entity_id
_entity_poly.type
_entity_poly.pdbx_seq_one_letter_code
_entity_poly.pdbx_strand_id
1 'polypeptide(L)'
;MLDIILIQHVDTGLNLLEYRQEHTIMKTEHSDIFTGFMKAIQNIAEELNIGYVVLISTEGTKGHNCIIIPKYPINVIILVDQDDPIELWKQQGKKIAEKFLSSFGNSFNPNIAHQFKAFSLVIKEMCSTHEYCD
;
A
#
# COMPACT_ATOMS: atom_id res chain seq x y z
N MET A 1 14.31 -1.41 3.98
CA MET A 1 13.87 -0.01 4.06
C MET A 1 12.47 0.14 3.46
N LEU A 2 11.61 0.98 4.06
CA LEU A 2 10.27 1.26 3.54
C LEU A 2 10.33 2.32 2.43
N ASP A 3 9.94 1.97 1.21
CA ASP A 3 9.88 2.94 0.12
C ASP A 3 8.54 3.66 0.07
N ILE A 4 7.45 2.91 -0.11
CA ILE A 4 6.15 3.47 -0.45
C ILE A 4 5.04 2.76 0.32
N ILE A 5 4.07 3.56 0.80
CA ILE A 5 2.75 3.08 1.20
C ILE A 5 1.72 3.69 0.27
N LEU A 6 0.92 2.84 -0.38
CA LEU A 6 -0.23 3.23 -1.18
C LEU A 6 -1.52 2.79 -0.48
N ILE A 7 -2.52 3.66 -0.49
CA ILE A 7 -3.89 3.29 -0.16
C ILE A 7 -4.70 3.36 -1.44
N GLN A 8 -5.23 2.23 -1.87
CA GLN A 8 -5.94 2.07 -3.13
C GLN A 8 -7.40 1.71 -2.88
N HIS A 9 -8.32 2.25 -3.66
CA HIS A 9 -9.72 1.82 -3.64
C HIS A 9 -9.89 0.51 -4.42
N VAL A 10 -10.51 -0.50 -3.80
CA VAL A 10 -10.61 -1.86 -4.37
C VAL A 10 -11.32 -1.86 -5.72
N ASP A 11 -12.52 -1.27 -5.81
CA ASP A 11 -13.36 -1.43 -6.99
C ASP A 11 -12.83 -0.65 -8.21
N THR A 12 -12.27 0.53 -7.96
CA THR A 12 -11.79 1.41 -9.04
C THR A 12 -10.32 1.16 -9.36
N GLY A 13 -9.52 0.72 -8.38
CA GLY A 13 -8.07 0.68 -8.44
C GLY A 13 -7.42 2.05 -8.23
N LEU A 14 -8.18 3.13 -7.96
CA LEU A 14 -7.61 4.47 -7.81
C LEU A 14 -6.76 4.56 -6.54
N ASN A 15 -5.56 5.16 -6.67
CA ASN A 15 -4.75 5.55 -5.52
C ASN A 15 -5.43 6.71 -4.79
N LEU A 16 -5.88 6.44 -3.57
CA LEU A 16 -6.49 7.41 -2.67
C LEU A 16 -5.41 8.24 -1.97
N LEU A 17 -4.30 7.60 -1.63
CA LEU A 17 -3.17 8.22 -0.95
C LEU A 17 -1.88 7.53 -1.34
N GLU A 18 -0.82 8.32 -1.48
CA GLU A 18 0.55 7.84 -1.58
C GLU A 18 1.38 8.51 -0.49
N TYR A 19 2.16 7.71 0.22
CA TYR A 19 3.16 8.15 1.18
C TYR A 19 4.52 7.57 0.78
N ARG A 20 5.52 8.43 0.68
CA ARG A 20 6.92 8.07 0.37
C ARG A 20 7.82 8.51 1.52
N GLN A 21 8.82 7.70 1.84
CA GLN A 21 9.88 8.13 2.75
C GLN A 21 10.88 9.04 2.03
N GLU A 22 11.59 9.88 2.79
CA GLU A 22 12.49 10.89 2.23
C GLU A 22 13.65 10.28 1.41
N HIS A 23 14.05 9.04 1.71
CA HIS A 23 15.10 8.31 1.02
C HIS A 23 14.60 7.44 -0.15
N THR A 24 13.32 7.50 -0.51
CA THR A 24 12.73 6.65 -1.56
C THR A 24 13.39 6.90 -2.93
N ILE A 25 13.94 5.86 -3.55
CA ILE A 25 14.61 5.96 -4.86
C ILE A 25 13.59 5.91 -6.02
N MET A 26 12.42 5.31 -5.80
CA MET A 26 11.36 5.19 -6.81
C MET A 26 10.78 6.55 -7.23
N LYS A 27 10.63 6.78 -8.54
CA LYS A 27 9.97 7.98 -9.11
C LYS A 27 8.46 7.94 -8.94
N THR A 28 7.81 9.11 -9.00
CA THR A 28 6.34 9.27 -8.90
C THR A 28 5.60 8.53 -10.01
N GLU A 29 6.11 8.58 -11.24
CA GLU A 29 5.57 7.90 -12.43
C GLU A 29 5.42 6.37 -12.26
N HIS A 30 6.16 5.76 -11.33
CA HIS A 30 6.10 4.31 -11.10
C HIS A 30 4.87 3.87 -10.29
N SER A 31 4.21 4.79 -9.60
CA SER A 31 2.99 4.50 -8.80
C SER A 31 1.77 4.22 -9.68
N ASP A 32 1.66 4.90 -10.82
CA ASP A 32 0.59 4.70 -11.79
C ASP A 32 0.70 3.33 -12.47
N ILE A 33 1.94 2.88 -12.74
CA ILE A 33 2.23 1.54 -13.26
C ILE A 33 1.77 0.47 -12.26
N PHE A 34 2.00 0.71 -10.97
CA PHE A 34 1.59 -0.19 -9.90
C PHE A 34 0.07 -0.38 -9.84
N THR A 35 -0.70 0.69 -10.03
CA THR A 35 -2.17 0.64 -10.04
C THR A 35 -2.72 -0.32 -11.10
N GLY A 36 -2.30 -0.14 -12.36
CA GLY A 36 -2.78 -0.97 -13.46
C GLY A 36 -2.37 -2.43 -13.31
N PHE A 37 -1.12 -2.66 -12.91
CA PHE A 37 -0.58 -4.00 -12.65
C PHE A 37 -1.33 -4.73 -11.53
N MET A 38 -1.57 -4.05 -10.40
CA MET A 38 -2.28 -4.64 -9.26
C MET A 38 -3.70 -5.04 -9.60
N LYS A 39 -4.43 -4.19 -10.34
CA LYS A 39 -5.79 -4.50 -10.78
C LYS A 39 -5.82 -5.72 -11.69
N ALA A 40 -4.88 -5.81 -12.64
CA ALA A 40 -4.81 -6.95 -13.54
C ALA A 40 -4.55 -8.26 -12.77
N ILE A 41 -3.60 -8.27 -11.84
CA ILE A 41 -3.27 -9.45 -11.05
C ILE A 41 -4.42 -9.86 -10.12
N GLN A 42 -5.08 -8.90 -9.47
CA GLN A 42 -6.22 -9.17 -8.61
C GLN A 42 -7.39 -9.77 -9.39
N ASN A 43 -7.70 -9.22 -10.56
CA ASN A 43 -8.73 -9.75 -11.45
C ASN A 43 -8.41 -11.18 -11.89
N ILE A 44 -7.15 -11.48 -12.25
CA ILE A 44 -6.73 -12.84 -12.62
C ILE A 44 -6.93 -13.81 -11.45
N ALA A 45 -6.58 -13.41 -10.22
CA ALA A 45 -6.76 -14.26 -9.05
C ALA A 45 -8.25 -14.55 -8.75
N GLU A 46 -9.12 -13.55 -8.94
CA GLU A 46 -10.57 -13.67 -8.80
C GLU A 46 -11.19 -14.59 -9.87
N GLU A 47 -10.85 -14.37 -11.15
CA GLU A 47 -11.33 -15.19 -12.28
C GLU A 47 -10.91 -16.65 -12.15
N LEU A 48 -9.70 -16.91 -11.64
CA LEU A 48 -9.21 -18.27 -11.37
C LEU A 48 -9.76 -18.86 -10.06
N ASN A 49 -10.44 -18.06 -9.23
CA ASN A 49 -10.93 -18.42 -7.91
C ASN A 49 -9.86 -19.04 -6.99
N ILE A 50 -8.66 -18.44 -6.98
CA ILE A 50 -7.50 -18.92 -6.21
C ILE A 50 -7.20 -18.05 -4.98
N GLY A 51 -8.16 -17.21 -4.59
CA GLY A 51 -8.03 -16.25 -3.50
C GLY A 51 -7.54 -14.89 -3.99
N TYR A 52 -6.73 -14.22 -3.18
CA TYR A 52 -6.27 -12.85 -3.43
C TYR A 52 -4.77 -12.73 -3.24
N VAL A 53 -4.14 -11.86 -4.03
CA VAL A 53 -2.70 -11.62 -3.95
C VAL A 53 -2.38 -10.78 -2.72
N VAL A 54 -1.51 -11.31 -1.86
CA VAL A 54 -1.08 -10.68 -0.59
C VAL A 54 0.40 -10.29 -0.57
N LEU A 55 1.18 -10.83 -1.50
CA LEU A 55 2.62 -10.60 -1.59
C LEU A 55 3.08 -10.79 -3.04
N ILE A 56 3.89 -9.87 -3.54
CA ILE A 56 4.65 -10.00 -4.79
C ILE A 56 6.10 -9.70 -4.43
N SER A 57 6.99 -10.67 -4.64
CA SER A 57 8.41 -10.54 -4.33
C SER A 57 9.24 -10.52 -5.61
N THR A 58 10.25 -9.65 -5.65
CA THR A 58 11.26 -9.61 -6.70
C THR A 58 12.64 -9.87 -6.09
N GLU A 59 13.53 -10.50 -6.85
CA GLU A 59 14.88 -10.85 -6.41
C GLU A 59 15.94 -10.06 -7.19
N GLY A 60 17.12 -9.88 -6.59
CA GLY A 60 18.29 -9.27 -7.20
C GLY A 60 18.83 -8.09 -6.39
N THR A 61 19.78 -7.33 -6.95
CA THR A 61 20.40 -6.18 -6.25
C THR A 61 19.42 -5.04 -5.94
N LYS A 62 18.20 -5.11 -6.48
CA LYS A 62 17.07 -4.20 -6.22
C LYS A 62 15.80 -5.00 -5.94
N GLY A 63 15.91 -6.15 -5.28
CA GLY A 63 14.76 -6.96 -4.90
C GLY A 63 13.89 -6.23 -3.89
N HIS A 64 12.57 -6.33 -4.04
CA HIS A 64 11.58 -5.71 -3.15
C HIS A 64 10.44 -6.68 -2.87
N ASN A 65 9.79 -6.48 -1.73
CA ASN A 65 8.52 -7.10 -1.39
C ASN A 65 7.40 -6.06 -1.48
N CYS A 66 6.42 -6.34 -2.34
CA CYS A 66 5.14 -5.64 -2.38
C CYS A 66 4.13 -6.43 -1.53
N ILE A 67 3.82 -5.91 -0.35
CA ILE A 67 2.90 -6.52 0.61
C ILE A 67 1.53 -5.86 0.42
N ILE A 68 0.51 -6.68 0.19
CA ILE A 68 -0.86 -6.22 -0.10
C ILE A 68 -1.79 -6.66 1.04
N ILE A 69 -2.39 -5.68 1.70
CA ILE A 69 -3.31 -5.87 2.82
C ILE A 69 -4.72 -5.46 2.37
N PRO A 70 -5.56 -6.44 1.99
CA PRO A 70 -6.94 -6.16 1.62
C PRO A 70 -7.78 -5.85 2.85
N LYS A 71 -8.52 -4.74 2.82
CA LYS A 71 -9.47 -4.32 3.86
C LYS A 71 -10.56 -3.44 3.23
N TYR A 72 -11.62 -4.08 2.72
CA TYR A 72 -12.68 -3.39 1.98
C TYR A 72 -13.18 -2.11 2.70
N PRO A 73 -13.32 -0.97 1.99
CA PRO A 73 -13.22 -0.78 0.54
C PRO A 73 -11.81 -0.44 0.00
N ILE A 74 -10.74 -0.67 0.78
CA ILE A 74 -9.37 -0.31 0.40
C ILE A 74 -8.42 -1.51 0.34
N ASN A 75 -7.32 -1.32 -0.37
CA ASN A 75 -6.08 -2.07 -0.21
C ASN A 75 -5.03 -1.13 0.38
N VAL A 76 -4.28 -1.59 1.38
CA VAL A 76 -3.01 -0.97 1.76
C VAL A 76 -1.89 -1.76 1.11
N ILE A 77 -1.09 -1.10 0.30
CA ILE A 77 0.05 -1.70 -0.42
C ILE A 77 1.31 -1.08 0.16
N ILE A 78 2.26 -1.91 0.56
CA ILE A 78 3.52 -1.49 1.16
C ILE A 78 4.65 -2.07 0.33
N LEU A 79 5.56 -1.23 -0.13
CA LEU A 79 6.77 -1.63 -0.84
C LEU A 79 7.98 -1.48 0.08
N VAL A 80 8.68 -2.58 0.30
CA VAL A 80 9.83 -2.68 1.19
C VAL A 80 10.96 -3.46 0.51
N ASP A 81 12.18 -3.38 1.02
CA ASP A 81 13.31 -4.16 0.48
C ASP A 81 13.06 -5.67 0.63
N GLN A 82 13.75 -6.47 -0.19
CA GLN A 82 13.64 -7.93 -0.15
C GLN A 82 13.93 -8.54 1.24
N ASP A 83 14.83 -7.91 2.01
CA ASP A 83 15.33 -8.43 3.29
C ASP A 83 14.51 -7.93 4.49
N ASP A 84 13.51 -7.08 4.27
CA ASP A 84 12.68 -6.53 5.34
C ASP A 84 11.70 -7.58 5.92
N PRO A 85 11.37 -7.47 7.23
CA PRO A 85 10.49 -8.42 7.89
C PRO A 85 9.03 -8.28 7.41
N ILE A 86 8.62 -9.14 6.46
CA ILE A 86 7.28 -9.12 5.85
C ILE A 86 6.14 -9.15 6.88
N GLU A 87 6.21 -10.04 7.88
CA GLU A 87 5.11 -10.18 8.85
C GLU A 87 4.95 -8.95 9.76
N LEU A 88 6.04 -8.24 10.07
CA LEU A 88 5.98 -6.97 10.80
C LEU A 88 5.27 -5.90 9.97
N TRP A 89 5.67 -5.75 8.69
CA TRP A 89 5.04 -4.81 7.78
C TRP A 89 3.57 -5.14 7.48
N LYS A 90 3.23 -6.42 7.41
CA LYS A 90 1.84 -6.88 7.27
C LYS A 90 0.98 -6.50 8.47
N GLN A 91 1.51 -6.62 9.70
CA GLN A 91 0.82 -6.16 10.90
C GLN A 91 0.66 -4.63 10.90
N GLN A 92 1.69 -3.90 10.48
CA GLN A 92 1.64 -2.46 10.37
C GLN A 92 0.61 -2.00 9.32
N GLY A 93 0.58 -2.65 8.15
CA GLY A 93 -0.41 -2.39 7.10
C GLY A 93 -1.85 -2.60 7.56
N LYS A 94 -2.11 -3.62 8.39
CA LYS A 94 -3.43 -3.82 9.02
C LYS A 94 -3.82 -2.65 9.93
N LYS A 95 -2.89 -2.17 10.77
CA LYS A 95 -3.13 -1.00 11.64
C LYS A 95 -3.39 0.26 10.81
N ILE A 96 -2.65 0.47 9.73
CA ILE A 96 -2.84 1.60 8.81
C ILE A 96 -4.24 1.53 8.18
N ALA A 97 -4.65 0.36 7.68
CA ALA A 97 -5.96 0.17 7.08
C ALA A 97 -7.09 0.47 8.08
N GLU A 98 -6.99 -0.05 9.30
CA GLU A 98 -7.97 0.20 10.37
C GLU A 98 -8.04 1.67 10.74
N LYS A 99 -6.88 2.33 10.86
CA LYS A 99 -6.82 3.76 11.17
C LYS A 99 -7.43 4.59 10.04
N PHE A 100 -7.14 4.27 8.79
CA PHE A 100 -7.71 4.97 7.63
C PHE A 100 -9.23 4.90 7.61
N LEU A 101 -9.78 3.69 7.75
CA LEU A 101 -11.23 3.48 7.76
C LEU A 101 -11.90 4.10 9.00
N SER A 102 -11.20 4.17 10.14
CA SER A 102 -11.71 4.89 11.31
C SER A 102 -11.78 6.40 11.09
N SER A 103 -10.91 6.96 10.25
CA SER A 103 -10.84 8.41 9.97
C SER A 103 -11.80 8.85 8.86
N PHE A 104 -12.00 8.03 7.83
CA PHE A 104 -12.77 8.41 6.64
C PHE A 104 -14.02 7.56 6.40
N GLY A 105 -14.25 6.53 7.21
CA GLY A 105 -15.35 5.59 7.06
C GLY A 105 -15.16 4.62 5.89
N ASN A 106 -16.23 3.91 5.55
CA ASN A 106 -16.25 2.91 4.46
C ASN A 106 -17.00 3.41 3.22
N SER A 107 -17.51 4.65 3.24
CA SER A 107 -18.34 5.22 2.17
C SER A 107 -17.81 6.60 1.81
N PHE A 108 -16.84 6.65 0.90
CA PHE A 108 -16.23 7.87 0.40
C PHE A 108 -16.14 7.84 -1.13
N ASN A 109 -16.09 9.01 -1.76
CA ASN A 109 -15.91 9.10 -3.22
C ASN A 109 -14.41 8.98 -3.56
N PRO A 110 -13.97 7.91 -4.25
CA PRO A 110 -12.55 7.69 -4.55
C PRO A 110 -11.96 8.73 -5.53
N ASN A 111 -12.80 9.47 -6.25
CA ASN A 111 -12.36 10.52 -7.18
C ASN A 111 -11.93 11.81 -6.46
N ILE A 112 -12.19 11.93 -5.15
CA ILE A 112 -11.87 13.12 -4.34
C ILE A 112 -10.61 12.83 -3.52
N ALA A 113 -9.49 12.50 -4.18
CA ALA A 113 -8.26 12.05 -3.51
C ALA A 113 -7.68 13.07 -2.50
N HIS A 114 -7.93 14.37 -2.70
CA HIS A 114 -7.40 15.41 -1.83
C HIS A 114 -7.93 15.34 -0.38
N GLN A 115 -9.08 14.71 -0.14
CA GLN A 115 -9.65 14.55 1.21
C GLN A 115 -8.78 13.65 2.11
N PHE A 116 -7.94 12.80 1.51
CA PHE A 116 -7.11 11.84 2.24
C PHE A 116 -5.70 12.38 2.55
N LYS A 117 -5.29 13.51 1.96
CA LYS A 117 -3.92 14.04 2.09
C LYS A 117 -3.46 14.24 3.53
N ALA A 118 -4.36 14.65 4.42
CA ALA A 118 -4.04 14.84 5.84
C ALA A 118 -3.58 13.55 6.53
N PHE A 119 -3.98 12.38 6.00
CA PHE A 119 -3.60 11.09 6.55
C PHE A 119 -2.12 10.74 6.35
N SER A 120 -1.42 11.39 5.43
CA SER A 120 0.04 11.21 5.27
C SER A 120 0.81 11.54 6.55
N LEU A 121 0.34 12.50 7.36
CA LEU A 121 0.94 12.83 8.66
C LEU A 121 0.74 11.70 9.67
N VAL A 122 -0.44 11.08 9.68
CA VAL A 122 -0.75 9.92 10.52
C VAL A 122 0.13 8.73 10.14
N ILE A 123 0.30 8.47 8.83
CA ILE A 123 1.21 7.42 8.36
C ILE A 123 2.65 7.72 8.81
N LYS A 124 3.12 8.97 8.69
CA LYS A 124 4.45 9.37 9.14
C LYS A 124 4.66 9.04 10.62
N GLU A 125 3.76 9.44 11.50
CA GLU A 125 3.83 9.15 12.94
C GLU A 125 3.81 7.64 13.24
N MET A 126 2.97 6.89 12.54
CA MET A 126 2.89 5.43 12.68
C MET A 126 4.17 4.71 12.20
N CYS A 127 4.88 5.29 11.25
CA CYS A 127 6.14 4.77 10.72
C CYS A 127 7.31 5.13 11.66
N SER A 128 7.38 6.37 12.17
CA SER A 128 8.44 6.83 13.08
C SER A 128 8.50 6.13 14.43
N THR A 129 7.45 5.40 14.83
CA THR A 129 7.43 4.61 16.07
C THR A 129 8.12 3.26 15.93
N HIS A 130 8.49 2.86 14.72
CA HIS A 130 9.24 1.64 14.44
C HIS A 130 10.61 2.08 13.90
N GLU A 131 11.72 1.63 14.51
CA GLU A 131 13.12 1.93 14.14
C GLU A 131 13.52 1.44 12.71
N TYR A 132 12.54 1.10 11.87
CA TYR A 132 12.71 0.56 10.51
C TYR A 132 12.48 1.61 9.41
N CYS A 133 12.24 2.87 9.81
CA CYS A 133 11.93 3.98 8.91
C CYS A 133 13.06 5.04 8.82
N ASP A 134 14.18 4.79 9.50
CA ASP A 134 15.38 5.61 9.44
C ASP A 134 16.42 4.98 8.50
#